data_AF-A0A6S6FZX0-F1
#
_entry.id   AF-A0A6S6FZX0-F1
#
_cell.length_a   1.000
_cell.length_b   1.000
_cell.length_c   1.000
_cell.angle_alpha   90.00
_cell.angle_beta   90.00
_cell.angle_gamma   90.00
#
_symmetry.space_group_name_H-M   'P 1'
#
loop_
_entity.id
_entity.type
_entity.pdbx_description
1 polymer ?
#
loop_
_entity_poly.entity_id
_entity_poly.type
_entity_poly.pdbx_seq_one_letter_code
_entity_poly.pdbx_strand_id
1 'polypeptide(L)'
;MANPAVESTTLNTVAHTGVAELHHEPSFLGITAPGFVALSMLVVIGIMIWQKVPKMIAGALDARIATIRNQLDEASKLRAEAEAQLAEAKARNAASAGDAAAIVAQAEAEAAAMLAKAEADLTDLIARRQTMAEDKIAAAERGAIAEVRALAADAAARAAAAIIAERHGADADKALVDRTISGLGRFN
;
A
#
# COMPACT_ATOMS: atom_id res chain seq x y z
N MET A 1 -56.51 -84.59 -42.56
CA MET A 1 -56.79 -84.67 -44.02
C MET A 1 -55.83 -83.71 -44.70
N ALA A 2 -54.98 -84.02 -45.65
CA ALA A 2 -54.35 -85.24 -46.13
C ALA A 2 -53.16 -84.73 -46.99
N ASN A 3 -51.99 -85.34 -46.82
CA ASN A 3 -50.76 -85.16 -47.59
C ASN A 3 -50.96 -85.60 -49.07
N PRO A 4 -50.05 -85.38 -50.04
CA PRO A 4 -48.78 -86.14 -50.08
C PRO A 4 -47.53 -85.40 -50.65
N ALA A 5 -46.37 -85.69 -50.03
CA ALA A 5 -45.04 -86.00 -50.57
C ALA A 5 -44.45 -85.10 -51.69
N VAL A 6 -43.15 -84.76 -51.70
CA VAL A 6 -42.05 -85.65 -52.14
C VAL A 6 -40.69 -85.05 -51.70
N GLU A 7 -39.76 -85.94 -51.37
CA GLU A 7 -38.27 -85.85 -51.36
C GLU A 7 -37.50 -85.07 -50.28
N SER A 8 -36.99 -85.88 -49.35
CA SER A 8 -35.65 -85.80 -48.77
C SER A 8 -34.54 -85.56 -49.81
N THR A 9 -33.63 -84.63 -49.54
CA THR A 9 -32.18 -84.80 -49.78
C THR A 9 -31.41 -83.81 -48.92
N THR A 10 -30.68 -84.35 -47.96
CA THR A 10 -29.55 -83.72 -47.27
C THR A 10 -28.44 -83.40 -48.27
N LEU A 11 -28.00 -82.15 -48.33
CA LEU A 11 -26.68 -81.81 -48.88
C LEU A 11 -25.90 -80.98 -47.85
N ASN A 12 -25.05 -81.70 -47.13
CA ASN A 12 -23.92 -81.17 -46.40
C ASN A 12 -22.93 -80.50 -47.35
N THR A 13 -22.38 -79.37 -46.88
CA THR A 13 -20.97 -78.92 -47.06
C THR A 13 -20.64 -78.49 -48.51
N VAL A 14 -20.05 -77.32 -48.75
CA VAL A 14 -18.60 -77.12 -48.65
C VAL A 14 -18.27 -75.64 -48.37
N ALA A 15 -17.33 -75.43 -47.44
CA ALA A 15 -16.65 -74.17 -47.24
C ALA A 15 -16.04 -73.66 -48.56
N HIS A 16 -16.46 -72.49 -49.02
CA HIS A 16 -15.69 -71.76 -50.03
C HIS A 16 -14.41 -71.22 -49.40
N THR A 17 -13.38 -72.06 -49.32
CA THR A 17 -12.00 -71.59 -49.41
C THR A 17 -11.82 -71.04 -50.82
N GLY A 18 -11.96 -69.73 -50.97
CA GLY A 18 -11.68 -69.00 -52.21
C GLY A 18 -10.19 -69.08 -52.53
N VAL A 19 -9.79 -70.19 -53.12
CA VAL A 19 -8.54 -70.31 -53.86
C VAL A 19 -8.75 -69.60 -55.18
N ALA A 20 -7.81 -68.70 -55.50
CA ALA A 20 -7.74 -67.88 -56.71
C ALA A 20 -8.36 -68.55 -57.95
N GLU A 21 -9.56 -68.11 -58.33
CA GLU A 21 -10.14 -68.45 -59.63
C GLU A 21 -9.51 -67.57 -60.72
N LEU A 22 -8.84 -68.24 -61.66
CA LEU A 22 -8.32 -67.71 -62.91
C LEU A 22 -9.48 -67.40 -63.86
N HIS A 23 -10.00 -66.18 -63.80
CA HIS A 23 -10.90 -65.67 -64.82
C HIS A 23 -10.13 -65.37 -66.11
N HIS A 24 -10.60 -65.93 -67.23
CA HIS A 24 -10.15 -65.59 -68.58
C HIS A 24 -10.41 -64.10 -68.85
N GLU A 25 -9.35 -63.38 -69.21
CA GLU A 25 -9.42 -61.97 -69.53
C GLU A 25 -9.03 -61.71 -70.98
N PRO A 26 -9.72 -60.78 -71.66
CA PRO A 26 -9.34 -60.35 -72.99
C PRO A 26 -8.00 -59.59 -72.91
N SER A 27 -6.90 -60.28 -73.17
CA SER A 27 -5.58 -59.67 -73.28
C SER A 27 -5.41 -59.01 -74.64
N PHE A 28 -5.38 -57.68 -74.68
CA PHE A 28 -4.94 -56.92 -75.85
C PHE A 28 -3.44 -56.63 -75.68
N LEU A 29 -2.61 -57.05 -76.66
CA LEU A 29 -1.16 -56.82 -76.67
C LEU A 29 -0.38 -57.46 -75.49
N GLY A 30 -0.72 -58.67 -75.07
CA GLY A 30 0.06 -59.44 -74.08
C GLY A 30 -0.04 -58.96 -72.62
N ILE A 31 -0.94 -58.02 -72.33
CA ILE A 31 -1.21 -57.50 -70.99
C ILE A 31 -2.57 -58.02 -70.53
N THR A 32 -2.64 -58.64 -69.35
CA THR A 32 -3.89 -59.10 -68.70
C THR A 32 -4.63 -57.90 -68.07
N ALA A 33 -5.89 -58.05 -67.69
CA ALA A 33 -6.66 -56.95 -67.09
C ALA A 33 -6.09 -56.46 -65.74
N PRO A 34 -5.54 -57.29 -64.82
CA PRO A 34 -4.74 -56.83 -63.69
C PRO A 34 -3.53 -56.00 -64.14
N GLY A 35 -2.95 -56.30 -65.31
CA GLY A 35 -1.87 -55.53 -65.90
C GLY A 35 -2.31 -54.13 -66.34
N PHE A 36 -3.48 -54.00 -66.99
CA PHE A 36 -4.07 -52.70 -67.32
C PHE A 36 -4.48 -51.89 -66.06
N VAL A 37 -5.00 -52.56 -65.03
CA VAL A 37 -5.31 -51.94 -63.73
C VAL A 37 -4.04 -51.46 -63.05
N ALA A 38 -2.99 -52.28 -63.01
CA ALA A 38 -1.69 -51.93 -62.44
C ALA A 38 -1.03 -50.76 -63.20
N LEU A 39 -1.09 -50.76 -64.53
CA LEU A 39 -0.62 -49.65 -65.37
C LEU A 39 -1.41 -48.36 -65.10
N SER A 40 -2.73 -48.45 -64.96
CA SER A 40 -3.58 -47.30 -64.62
C SER A 40 -3.26 -46.74 -63.23
N MET A 41 -3.04 -47.62 -62.23
CA MET A 41 -2.60 -47.22 -60.89
C MET A 41 -1.23 -46.52 -60.93
N LEU A 42 -0.29 -47.04 -61.72
CA LEU A 42 1.02 -46.42 -61.92
C LEU A 42 0.92 -45.03 -62.55
N VAL A 43 0.06 -44.86 -63.55
CA VAL A 43 -0.18 -43.55 -64.18
C VAL A 43 -0.79 -42.57 -63.17
N VAL A 44 -1.77 -42.99 -62.35
CA VAL A 44 -2.37 -42.15 -61.31
C VAL A 44 -1.35 -41.77 -60.24
N ILE A 45 -0.54 -42.70 -59.76
CA ILE A 45 0.55 -42.44 -58.80
C ILE A 45 1.58 -41.48 -59.42
N GLY A 46 1.94 -41.68 -60.69
CA GLY A 46 2.84 -40.80 -61.43
C GLY A 46 2.30 -39.37 -61.53
N ILE A 47 1.01 -39.20 -61.84
CA ILE A 47 0.34 -37.90 -61.87
C ILE A 47 0.28 -37.27 -60.47
N MET A 48 0.02 -38.05 -59.41
CA MET A 48 0.02 -37.55 -58.02
C MET A 48 1.40 -37.07 -57.57
N ILE A 49 2.47 -37.77 -57.97
CA ILE A 49 3.85 -37.35 -57.71
C ILE A 49 4.17 -36.08 -58.51
N TRP A 50 3.75 -36.00 -59.78
CA TRP A 50 3.97 -34.83 -60.62
C TRP A 50 3.22 -33.59 -60.11
N GLN A 51 1.99 -33.76 -59.64
CA GLN A 51 1.20 -32.74 -58.93
C GLN A 51 1.67 -32.48 -57.48
N LYS A 52 2.75 -33.15 -57.02
CA LYS A 52 3.38 -32.90 -55.71
C LYS A 52 2.44 -33.09 -54.52
N VAL A 53 1.41 -33.93 -54.64
CA VAL A 53 0.51 -34.27 -53.54
C VAL A 53 1.25 -34.73 -52.27
N PRO A 54 2.27 -35.63 -52.33
CA PRO A 54 3.00 -36.02 -51.12
C PRO A 54 3.76 -34.85 -50.47
N LYS A 55 4.26 -33.90 -51.27
CA LYS A 55 4.94 -32.70 -50.75
C LYS A 55 3.96 -31.76 -50.03
N MET A 56 2.73 -31.64 -50.52
CA MET A 56 1.69 -30.83 -49.88
C MET A 56 1.27 -31.41 -48.53
N ILE A 57 1.13 -32.73 -48.43
CA ILE A 57 0.79 -33.41 -47.16
C ILE A 57 1.93 -33.25 -46.15
N ALA A 58 3.18 -33.46 -46.58
CA ALA A 58 4.35 -33.24 -45.72
C ALA A 58 4.43 -31.79 -45.23
N GLY A 59 4.23 -30.80 -46.13
CA GLY A 59 4.21 -29.38 -45.78
C GLY A 59 3.09 -29.00 -44.80
N ALA A 60 1.91 -29.59 -44.93
CA ALA A 60 0.81 -29.36 -43.98
C ALA A 60 1.11 -29.94 -42.59
N LEU A 61 1.80 -31.09 -42.53
CA LEU A 61 2.22 -31.70 -41.27
C LEU A 61 3.33 -30.89 -40.61
N ASP A 62 4.32 -30.43 -41.39
CA ASP A 62 5.37 -29.52 -40.92
C ASP A 62 4.80 -28.19 -40.42
N ALA A 63 3.81 -27.62 -41.12
CA ALA A 63 3.13 -26.42 -40.67
C ALA A 63 2.42 -26.63 -39.33
N ARG A 64 1.76 -27.78 -39.12
CA ARG A 64 1.16 -28.12 -37.82
C ARG A 64 2.21 -28.26 -36.73
N ILE A 65 3.33 -28.92 -37.02
CA ILE A 65 4.44 -29.06 -36.06
C ILE A 65 5.00 -27.69 -35.69
N ALA A 66 5.20 -26.79 -36.67
CA ALA A 66 5.66 -25.43 -36.44
C ALA A 66 4.68 -24.63 -35.57
N THR A 67 3.37 -24.71 -35.83
CA THR A 67 2.34 -24.07 -35.01
C THR A 67 2.35 -24.59 -33.58
N ILE A 68 2.42 -25.91 -33.38
CA ILE A 68 2.46 -26.50 -32.03
C ILE A 68 3.73 -26.08 -31.27
N ARG A 69 4.88 -26.05 -31.95
CA ARG A 69 6.14 -25.55 -31.36
C ARG A 69 6.01 -24.10 -30.92
N ASN A 70 5.50 -23.23 -31.79
CA ASN A 70 5.28 -21.83 -31.46
C ASN A 70 4.33 -21.66 -30.27
N GLN A 71 3.23 -22.41 -30.22
CA GLN A 71 2.30 -22.38 -29.10
C GLN A 71 2.94 -22.87 -27.79
N LEU A 72 3.78 -23.91 -27.86
CA LEU A 72 4.49 -24.42 -26.70
C LEU A 72 5.55 -23.43 -26.20
N ASP A 73 6.27 -22.79 -27.11
CA ASP A 73 7.25 -21.76 -26.80
C ASP A 73 6.57 -20.54 -26.16
N GLU A 74 5.46 -20.07 -26.72
CA GLU A 74 4.67 -18.97 -26.17
C GLU A 74 4.09 -19.32 -24.78
N ALA A 75 3.56 -20.54 -24.61
CA ALA A 75 3.08 -21.01 -23.31
C ALA A 75 4.22 -21.10 -22.28
N SER A 76 5.41 -21.56 -22.70
CA SER A 76 6.58 -21.64 -21.82
C SER A 76 7.05 -20.24 -21.40
N LYS A 77 7.04 -19.28 -22.33
CA LYS A 77 7.37 -17.89 -22.08
C LYS A 77 6.36 -17.23 -21.14
N LEU A 78 5.07 -17.42 -21.39
CA LEU A 78 4.00 -16.90 -20.54
C LEU A 78 4.09 -17.47 -19.12
N ARG A 79 4.44 -18.76 -18.99
CA ARG A 79 4.69 -19.38 -17.68
C ARG A 79 5.89 -18.75 -16.98
N ALA A 80 7.00 -18.56 -17.69
CA ALA A 80 8.20 -17.91 -17.13
C ALA A 80 7.91 -16.46 -16.69
N GLU A 81 7.13 -15.71 -17.47
CA GLU A 81 6.69 -14.35 -17.12
C GLU A 81 5.76 -14.35 -15.90
N ALA A 82 4.85 -15.32 -15.79
CA ALA A 82 3.97 -15.45 -14.62
C ALA A 82 4.75 -15.84 -13.36
N GLU A 83 5.72 -16.77 -13.48
CA GLU A 83 6.60 -17.16 -12.37
C GLU A 83 7.48 -15.98 -11.91
N ALA A 84 8.01 -15.19 -12.85
CA ALA A 84 8.77 -13.97 -12.57
C ALA A 84 7.92 -12.91 -11.85
N GLN A 85 6.71 -12.63 -12.36
CA GLN A 85 5.77 -11.69 -11.73
C GLN A 85 5.35 -12.16 -10.33
N LEU A 86 5.14 -13.47 -10.13
CA LEU A 86 4.82 -14.02 -8.83
C LEU A 86 5.99 -13.86 -7.85
N ALA A 87 7.22 -14.09 -8.30
CA ALA A 87 8.42 -13.89 -7.49
C ALA A 87 8.58 -12.41 -7.09
N GLU A 88 8.39 -11.49 -8.03
CA GLU A 88 8.43 -10.05 -7.79
C GLU A 88 7.34 -9.62 -6.80
N ALA A 89 6.09 -10.06 -6.99
CA ALA A 89 4.99 -9.74 -6.08
C ALA A 89 5.22 -10.29 -4.66
N LYS A 90 5.79 -11.50 -4.52
CA LYS A 90 6.17 -12.07 -3.22
C LYS A 90 7.28 -11.26 -2.56
N ALA A 91 8.31 -10.89 -3.31
CA ALA A 91 9.40 -10.05 -2.82
C ALA A 91 8.88 -8.66 -2.40
N ARG A 92 7.99 -8.06 -3.20
CA ARG A 92 7.36 -6.77 -2.90
C ARG A 92 6.48 -6.84 -1.65
N ASN A 93 5.68 -7.88 -1.49
CA ASN A 93 4.86 -8.07 -0.30
C ASN A 93 5.72 -8.24 0.98
N ALA A 94 6.81 -9.01 0.89
CA ALA A 94 7.74 -9.16 2.00
C ALA A 94 8.42 -7.82 2.37
N ALA A 95 8.84 -7.05 1.35
CA ALA A 95 9.39 -5.71 1.56
C ALA A 95 8.36 -4.76 2.19
N SER A 96 7.11 -4.75 1.71
CA SER A 96 6.05 -3.89 2.25
C SER A 96 5.68 -4.21 3.70
N ALA A 97 5.75 -5.48 4.11
CA ALA A 97 5.59 -5.83 5.53
C ALA A 97 6.72 -5.27 6.39
N GLY A 98 7.97 -5.31 5.89
CA GLY A 98 9.12 -4.67 6.54
C GLY A 98 8.99 -3.14 6.60
N ASP A 99 8.58 -2.52 5.49
CA ASP A 99 8.38 -1.07 5.40
C ASP A 99 7.28 -0.61 6.37
N ALA A 100 6.17 -1.34 6.48
CA ALA A 100 5.10 -1.03 7.42
C ALA A 100 5.58 -1.11 8.87
N ALA A 101 6.34 -2.15 9.23
CA ALA A 101 6.93 -2.28 10.56
C ALA A 101 7.93 -1.14 10.86
N ALA A 102 8.74 -0.75 9.87
CA ALA A 102 9.67 0.37 9.99
C ALA A 102 8.93 1.71 10.17
N ILE A 103 7.84 1.93 9.44
CA ILE A 103 6.99 3.12 9.60
C ILE A 103 6.42 3.20 11.01
N VAL A 104 5.89 2.08 11.54
CA VAL A 104 5.35 2.04 12.90
C VAL A 104 6.44 2.33 13.94
N ALA A 105 7.59 1.66 13.84
CA ALA A 105 8.70 1.87 14.76
C ALA A 105 9.21 3.33 14.74
N GLN A 106 9.31 3.93 13.56
CA GLN A 106 9.68 5.33 13.39
C GLN A 106 8.63 6.27 14.01
N ALA A 107 7.34 6.00 13.77
CA ALA A 107 6.25 6.79 14.35
C ALA A 107 6.22 6.71 15.88
N GLU A 108 6.48 5.54 16.46
CA GLU A 108 6.59 5.36 17.92
C GLU A 108 7.79 6.14 18.49
N ALA A 109 8.95 6.07 17.84
CA ALA A 109 10.14 6.82 18.24
C ALA A 109 9.91 8.34 18.17
N GLU A 110 9.26 8.83 17.11
CA GLU A 110 8.90 10.24 16.95
C GLU A 110 7.87 10.68 17.98
N ALA A 111 6.86 9.85 18.27
CA ALA A 111 5.88 10.12 19.31
C ALA A 111 6.51 10.22 20.69
N ALA A 112 7.42 9.30 21.04
CA ALA A 112 8.17 9.34 22.29
C ALA A 112 9.04 10.60 22.40
N ALA A 113 9.73 10.99 21.31
CA ALA A 113 10.52 12.22 21.28
C ALA A 113 9.65 13.48 21.41
N MET A 114 8.48 13.51 20.76
CA MET A 114 7.52 14.60 20.89
C MET A 114 6.97 14.72 22.31
N LEU A 115 6.65 13.60 22.96
CA LEU A 115 6.20 13.59 24.35
C LEU A 115 7.28 14.12 25.29
N ALA A 116 8.52 13.62 25.19
CA ALA A 116 9.63 14.11 26.01
C ALA A 116 9.88 15.61 25.82
N LYS A 117 9.79 16.11 24.58
CA LYS A 117 9.91 17.55 24.30
C LYS A 117 8.73 18.33 24.88
N ALA A 118 7.50 17.84 24.71
CA ALA A 118 6.32 18.49 25.26
C ALA A 118 6.35 18.57 26.79
N GLU A 119 6.81 17.53 27.47
CA GLU A 119 6.99 17.53 28.93
C GLU A 119 8.03 18.56 29.38
N ALA A 120 9.16 18.66 28.66
CA ALA A 120 10.18 19.67 28.93
C ALA A 120 9.64 21.09 28.72
N ASP A 121 8.95 21.34 27.59
CA ASP A 121 8.37 22.63 27.26
C ASP A 121 7.27 23.02 28.25
N LEU A 122 6.44 22.07 28.69
CA LEU A 122 5.42 22.28 29.72
C LEU A 122 6.04 22.62 31.08
N THR A 123 7.13 21.94 31.46
CA THR A 123 7.83 22.21 32.71
C THR A 123 8.41 23.63 32.71
N ASP A 124 9.05 24.06 31.61
CA ASP A 124 9.56 25.43 31.46
C ASP A 124 8.41 26.47 31.47
N LEU A 125 7.30 26.18 30.77
CA LEU A 125 6.11 27.05 30.78
C LEU A 125 5.52 27.23 32.18
N ILE A 126 5.41 26.13 32.94
CA ILE A 126 4.90 26.16 34.32
C ILE A 126 5.85 26.96 35.20
N ALA A 127 7.16 26.72 35.11
CA ALA A 127 8.16 27.47 35.89
C ALA A 127 8.07 28.97 35.61
N ARG A 128 8.02 29.38 34.34
CA ARG A 128 7.86 30.79 33.95
C ARG A 128 6.54 31.39 34.46
N ARG A 129 5.44 30.63 34.36
CA ARG A 129 4.12 31.04 34.87
C ARG A 129 4.15 31.23 36.38
N GLN A 130 4.83 30.36 37.11
CA GLN A 130 5.02 30.45 38.54
C GLN A 130 5.81 31.72 38.90
N THR A 131 6.98 31.95 38.28
CA THR A 131 7.77 33.16 38.54
C THR A 131 6.98 34.44 38.23
N MET A 132 6.24 34.48 37.12
CA MET A 132 5.37 35.63 36.82
C MET A 132 4.27 35.86 37.86
N ALA A 133 3.72 34.79 38.45
CA ALA A 133 2.72 34.90 39.51
C ALA A 133 3.36 35.39 40.81
N GLU A 134 4.52 34.84 41.18
CA GLU A 134 5.31 35.26 42.34
C GLU A 134 5.71 36.74 42.24
N ASP A 135 6.20 37.18 41.08
CA ASP A 135 6.56 38.58 40.82
C ASP A 135 5.35 39.52 40.95
N LYS A 136 4.18 39.09 40.46
CA LYS A 136 2.93 39.85 40.61
C LYS A 136 2.49 39.95 42.07
N ILE A 137 2.59 38.86 42.82
CA ILE A 137 2.28 38.84 44.25
C ILE A 137 3.25 39.79 44.99
N ALA A 138 4.55 39.67 44.74
CA ALA A 138 5.55 40.55 45.37
C ALA A 138 5.34 42.03 45.01
N ALA A 139 4.95 42.34 43.78
CA ALA A 139 4.60 43.70 43.37
C ALA A 139 3.34 44.21 44.10
N ALA A 140 2.30 43.38 44.21
CA ALA A 140 1.08 43.70 44.93
C ALA A 140 1.32 43.89 46.44
N GLU A 141 2.15 43.04 47.06
CA GLU A 141 2.56 43.16 48.46
C GLU A 141 3.29 44.48 48.73
N ARG A 142 4.25 44.85 47.88
CA ARG A 142 4.94 46.15 47.98
C ARG A 142 3.96 47.31 47.87
N GLY A 143 2.99 47.22 46.95
CA GLY A 143 1.91 48.20 46.80
C GLY A 143 1.06 48.32 48.06
N ALA A 144 0.56 47.20 48.58
CA ALA A 144 -0.26 47.16 49.79
C ALA A 144 0.47 47.70 51.03
N ILE A 145 1.75 47.37 51.20
CA ILE A 145 2.57 47.92 52.29
C ILE A 145 2.71 49.44 52.15
N ALA A 146 2.93 49.95 50.93
CA ALA A 146 3.03 51.39 50.68
C ALA A 146 1.70 52.10 50.98
N GLU A 147 0.56 51.52 50.57
CA GLU A 147 -0.78 52.05 50.87
C GLU A 147 -1.07 52.09 52.37
N VAL A 148 -0.76 51.02 53.11
CA VAL A 148 -0.93 51.00 54.58
C VAL A 148 -0.06 52.05 55.26
N ARG A 149 1.19 52.21 54.82
CA ARG A 149 2.09 53.26 55.34
C ARG A 149 1.56 54.66 55.05
N ALA A 150 1.05 54.90 53.85
CA ALA A 150 0.47 56.19 53.48
C ALA A 150 -0.78 56.49 54.33
N LEU A 151 -1.67 55.51 54.51
CA LEU A 151 -2.87 55.65 55.34
C LEU A 151 -2.51 55.92 56.80
N ALA A 152 -1.52 55.22 57.35
CA ALA A 152 -1.04 55.44 58.72
C ALA A 152 -0.40 56.83 58.89
N ALA A 153 0.40 57.27 57.93
CA ALA A 153 1.01 58.60 57.95
C ALA A 153 -0.05 59.71 57.87
N ASP A 154 -1.06 59.55 57.01
CA ASP A 154 -2.17 60.49 56.89
C ASP A 154 -3.03 60.53 58.18
N ALA A 155 -3.35 59.37 58.76
CA ALA A 155 -4.06 59.31 60.03
C ALA A 155 -3.28 59.97 61.18
N ALA A 156 -1.96 59.73 61.25
CA ALA A 156 -1.08 60.37 62.22
C ALA A 156 -1.00 61.89 62.01
N ALA A 157 -0.88 62.36 60.76
CA ALA A 157 -0.87 63.77 60.43
C ALA A 157 -2.19 64.45 60.82
N ARG A 158 -3.33 63.82 60.53
CA ARG A 158 -4.66 64.32 60.93
C ARG A 158 -4.82 64.38 62.46
N ALA A 159 -4.38 63.35 63.18
CA ALA A 159 -4.41 63.34 64.64
C ALA A 159 -3.50 64.43 65.23
N ALA A 160 -2.28 64.58 64.70
CA ALA A 160 -1.36 65.65 65.11
C ALA A 160 -1.96 67.04 64.85
N ALA A 161 -2.56 67.26 63.67
CA ALA A 161 -3.24 68.52 63.35
C ALA A 161 -4.39 68.83 64.32
N ALA A 162 -5.19 67.83 64.69
CA ALA A 162 -6.27 68.00 65.66
C ALA A 162 -5.75 68.33 67.07
N ILE A 163 -4.72 67.63 67.54
CA ILE A 163 -4.08 67.91 68.85
C ILE A 163 -3.47 69.30 68.86
N ILE A 164 -2.77 69.70 67.80
CA ILE A 164 -2.26 71.06 67.66
C ILE A 164 -3.42 72.05 67.75
N ALA A 165 -4.48 71.90 66.96
CA ALA A 165 -5.62 72.81 67.01
C ALA A 165 -6.27 72.94 68.40
N GLU A 166 -6.32 71.84 69.18
CA GLU A 166 -6.88 71.85 70.54
C GLU A 166 -5.94 72.46 71.59
N ARG A 167 -4.63 72.26 71.43
CA ARG A 167 -3.59 72.65 72.42
C ARG A 167 -2.88 73.96 72.09
N HIS A 168 -3.12 74.53 70.90
CA HIS A 168 -2.46 75.76 70.45
C HIS A 168 -3.25 76.99 70.91
N GLY A 169 -2.67 77.72 71.86
CA GLY A 169 -3.16 79.02 72.34
C GLY A 169 -2.08 80.10 72.22
N ALA A 170 -2.44 81.33 72.61
CA ALA A 170 -1.61 82.53 72.42
C ALA A 170 -0.18 82.44 73.00
N ASP A 171 0.02 81.70 74.09
CA ASP A 171 1.35 81.49 74.69
C ASP A 171 2.26 80.60 73.82
N ALA A 172 1.69 79.60 73.15
CA ALA A 172 2.41 78.72 72.23
C ALA A 172 2.79 79.44 70.94
N ASP A 173 1.91 80.31 70.42
CA ASP A 173 2.17 81.18 69.26
C ASP A 173 3.34 82.12 69.53
N LYS A 174 3.33 82.81 70.69
CA LYS A 174 4.40 83.75 71.06
C LYS A 174 5.77 83.06 71.13
N ALA A 175 5.84 81.87 71.74
CA ALA A 175 7.07 81.09 71.81
C ALA A 175 7.53 80.53 70.45
N LEU A 176 6.62 80.35 69.49
CA LEU A 176 6.94 79.98 68.11
C LEU A 176 7.51 81.17 67.34
N VAL A 177 6.87 82.34 67.45
CA VAL A 177 7.31 83.60 66.83
C VAL A 177 8.68 84.03 67.36
N ASP A 178 8.92 83.96 68.67
CA ASP A 178 10.23 84.29 69.24
C ASP A 178 11.33 83.31 68.78
N ARG A 179 10.98 82.03 68.57
CA ARG A 179 11.90 81.02 67.99
C ARG A 179 12.17 81.21 66.50
N THR A 180 11.18 81.56 65.70
CA THR A 180 11.41 81.89 64.28
C THR A 180 12.18 83.20 64.13
N ILE A 181 11.90 84.23 64.93
CA ILE A 181 12.67 85.49 64.93
C ILE A 181 14.14 85.25 65.32
N SER A 182 14.39 84.47 66.39
CA SER A 182 15.76 84.11 66.78
C SER A 182 16.44 83.16 65.78
N GLY A 183 15.69 82.27 65.12
CA GLY A 183 16.17 81.40 64.04
C GLY A 183 16.53 82.15 62.76
N LEU A 184 15.80 83.21 62.41
CA LEU A 184 16.13 84.12 61.31
C LEU A 184 17.37 84.98 61.61
N GLY A 185 17.62 85.28 62.89
CA GLY A 185 18.87 85.91 63.35
C GLY A 185 20.07 84.95 63.36
N ARG A 186 19.82 83.63 63.31
CA ARG A 186 20.84 82.59 63.17
C ARG A 186 21.06 82.30 61.68
N PHE A 187 21.84 83.16 61.03
CA PHE A 187 22.43 82.81 59.74
C PHE A 187 23.24 81.52 59.90
N ASN A 188 22.80 80.46 59.23
CA ASN A 188 23.66 79.37 58.80
C ASN A 188 23.32 79.05 57.36
#